data_AF-A0A2U1JY08-F1
#
_entry.id   AF-A0A2U1JY08-F1
#
_cell.length_a   1.000
_cell.length_b   1.000
_cell.length_c   1.000
_cell.angle_alpha   90.00
_cell.angle_beta   90.00
_cell.angle_gamma   90.00
#
_symmetry.space_group_name_H-M   'P 1'
#
loop_
_entity.id
_entity.type
_entity.pdbx_description
1 polymer ?
#
loop_
_entity_poly.entity_id
_entity_poly.type
_entity_poly.pdbx_seq_one_letter_code
_entity_poly.pdbx_strand_id
1 'polypeptide(L)'
;MEDKNEVFPPNNHKSSTGLEENIAGLLCYLGTFITGIIFTILEKDSRFVKFHAMQSIVVFVSLWIAGFVLGFVPFVGWLLSMLVSFLGFVLWIVLMAKAYHHERIRIPIASDIADTLLESFNGKTNT
;
A
#
# COMPACT_ATOMS: atom_id res chain seq x y z
N MET A 1 10.06 -16.20 15.66
CA MET A 1 10.61 -15.77 14.37
C MET A 1 9.43 -15.78 13.41
N GLU A 2 8.56 -14.76 13.44
CA GLU A 2 7.45 -14.65 12.49
C GLU A 2 7.98 -14.67 11.06
N ASP A 3 7.39 -15.52 10.22
CA ASP A 3 7.53 -15.45 8.78
C ASP A 3 6.94 -14.10 8.31
N LYS A 4 7.81 -13.14 8.00
CA LYS A 4 7.44 -11.73 7.78
C LYS A 4 6.82 -11.48 6.39
N ASN A 5 6.66 -12.50 5.56
CA ASN A 5 6.12 -12.43 4.22
C ASN A 5 5.00 -13.46 4.08
N GLU A 6 3.82 -13.16 4.62
CA GLU A 6 2.63 -13.96 4.33
C GLU A 6 2.32 -13.88 2.83
N VAL A 7 2.79 -14.89 2.10
CA VAL A 7 2.36 -15.16 0.74
C VAL A 7 0.88 -15.51 0.82
N PHE A 8 0.01 -14.64 0.28
CA PHE A 8 -1.40 -15.01 0.17
C PHE A 8 -1.48 -16.14 -0.85
N PRO A 9 -2.06 -17.31 -0.51
CA PRO A 9 -2.21 -18.37 -1.49
C PRO A 9 -2.98 -17.80 -2.68
N PRO A 10 -2.44 -17.92 -3.91
CA PRO A 10 -3.11 -17.40 -5.09
C PRO A 10 -4.48 -18.07 -5.20
N ASN A 11 -5.51 -17.29 -4.98
CA ASN A 11 -6.89 -17.64 -5.22
C ASN A 11 -7.13 -17.45 -6.72
N ASN A 12 -7.63 -18.50 -7.38
CA ASN A 12 -8.02 -18.48 -8.81
C ASN A 12 -9.28 -17.62 -9.06
N HIS A 13 -9.49 -16.58 -8.26
CA HIS A 13 -10.63 -15.69 -8.34
C HIS A 13 -10.15 -14.32 -8.79
N LYS A 14 -10.79 -13.82 -9.83
CA LYS A 14 -10.66 -12.41 -10.24
C LYS A 14 -11.15 -11.52 -9.11
N SER A 15 -10.49 -10.40 -8.92
CA SER A 15 -10.93 -9.36 -7.99
C SER A 15 -12.26 -8.74 -8.47
N SER A 16 -12.94 -7.95 -7.64
CA SER A 16 -14.22 -7.32 -8.04
C SER A 16 -14.06 -6.37 -9.24
N THR A 17 -12.84 -5.95 -9.57
CA THR A 17 -12.54 -5.17 -10.77
C THR A 17 -12.33 -6.02 -12.03
N GLY A 18 -12.47 -7.35 -11.93
CA GLY A 18 -12.26 -8.30 -13.03
C GLY A 18 -10.79 -8.57 -13.38
N LEU A 19 -9.86 -8.08 -12.56
CA LEU A 19 -8.41 -8.23 -12.72
C LEU A 19 -7.90 -9.41 -11.90
N GLU A 20 -6.77 -9.98 -12.32
CA GLU A 20 -5.98 -10.88 -11.46
C GLU A 20 -5.52 -10.12 -10.22
N GLU A 21 -5.55 -10.76 -9.05
CA GLU A 21 -5.31 -10.09 -7.77
C GLU A 21 -3.92 -9.44 -7.70
N ASN A 22 -2.88 -10.10 -8.21
CA ASN A 22 -1.53 -9.55 -8.25
C ASN A 22 -1.42 -8.31 -9.14
N ILE A 23 -2.16 -8.26 -10.26
CA ILE A 23 -2.20 -7.10 -11.14
C ILE A 23 -2.94 -5.95 -10.44
N ALA A 24 -4.11 -6.22 -9.86
CA ALA A 24 -4.86 -5.23 -9.10
C ALA A 24 -4.06 -4.69 -7.89
N GLY A 25 -3.36 -5.57 -7.16
CA GLY A 25 -2.48 -5.21 -6.05
C GLY A 25 -1.31 -4.32 -6.49
N LEU A 26 -0.67 -4.62 -7.63
CA LEU A 26 0.37 -3.75 -8.20
C LEU A 26 -0.22 -2.38 -8.56
N LEU A 27 -1.38 -2.36 -9.22
CA LEU A 27 -2.03 -1.12 -9.66
C LEU A 27 -2.43 -0.22 -8.50
N CYS A 28 -2.68 -0.77 -7.30
CA CYS A 28 -2.89 0.02 -6.09
C CYS A 28 -1.74 1.00 -5.82
N TYR A 29 -0.50 0.64 -6.18
CA TYR A 29 0.68 1.49 -5.99
C TYR A 29 1.04 2.34 -7.21
N LEU A 30 0.63 1.95 -8.42
CA LEU A 30 1.07 2.62 -9.66
C LEU A 30 0.74 4.11 -9.68
N GLY A 31 -0.47 4.48 -9.25
CA GLY A 31 -0.89 5.88 -9.08
C GLY A 31 -0.72 6.39 -7.64
N THR A 32 0.16 5.78 -6.86
CA THR A 32 0.39 6.10 -5.43
C THR A 32 -0.91 6.03 -4.61
N PHE A 33 -1.15 6.95 -3.67
CA PHE A 33 -2.36 6.94 -2.84
C PHE A 33 -3.65 7.12 -3.66
N ILE A 34 -3.60 7.72 -4.86
CA ILE A 34 -4.79 7.93 -5.70
C ILE A 34 -5.38 6.60 -6.16
N THR A 35 -4.55 5.71 -6.72
CA THR A 35 -5.00 4.37 -7.08
C THR A 35 -5.37 3.54 -5.86
N GLY A 36 -4.67 3.71 -4.73
CA GLY A 36 -5.06 3.10 -3.46
C GLY A 36 -6.49 3.47 -3.04
N ILE A 37 -6.88 4.74 -3.13
CA ILE A 37 -8.26 5.19 -2.85
C ILE A 37 -9.25 4.55 -3.82
N ILE A 38 -8.94 4.56 -5.12
CA ILE A 38 -9.81 3.98 -6.15
C ILE A 38 -10.07 2.49 -5.87
N PHE A 39 -9.02 1.70 -5.63
CA PHE A 39 -9.16 0.27 -5.35
C PHE A 39 -9.82 0.00 -4.00
N THR A 40 -9.66 0.85 -2.99
CA THR A 40 -10.41 0.74 -1.73
C THR A 40 -11.92 0.83 -1.94
N ILE A 41 -12.35 1.66 -2.90
CA ILE A 41 -13.77 1.85 -3.23
C ILE A 41 -14.28 0.72 -4.16
N LEU A 42 -13.51 0.36 -5.17
CA LEU A 42 -13.94 -0.58 -6.21
C LEU A 42 -13.83 -2.05 -5.81
N GLU A 43 -12.84 -2.41 -4.98
CA GLU A 43 -12.60 -3.79 -4.60
C GLU A 43 -13.52 -4.24 -3.44
N LYS A 44 -14.23 -5.36 -3.63
CA LYS A 44 -15.18 -5.90 -2.64
C LYS A 44 -14.83 -7.31 -2.17
N ASP A 45 -14.17 -8.10 -3.00
CA ASP A 45 -14.00 -9.53 -2.76
C ASP A 45 -12.58 -9.88 -2.31
N SER A 46 -11.57 -9.25 -2.91
CA SER A 46 -10.17 -9.57 -2.65
C SER A 46 -9.63 -8.87 -1.40
N ARG A 47 -9.34 -9.67 -0.36
CA ARG A 47 -8.61 -9.22 0.83
C ARG A 47 -7.19 -8.77 0.49
N PHE A 48 -6.55 -9.41 -0.49
CA PHE A 48 -5.21 -9.07 -0.96
C PHE A 48 -5.18 -7.67 -1.58
N VAL A 49 -6.07 -7.40 -2.54
CA VAL A 49 -6.14 -6.10 -3.22
C VAL A 49 -6.53 -5.00 -2.23
N LYS A 50 -7.48 -5.25 -1.31
CA LYS A 50 -7.83 -4.29 -0.25
C LYS A 50 -6.65 -3.93 0.66
N PHE A 51 -5.82 -4.92 1.02
CA PHE A 51 -4.62 -4.65 1.81
C PHE A 51 -3.64 -3.74 1.06
N HIS A 52 -3.32 -4.05 -0.20
CA HIS A 52 -2.41 -3.24 -1.01
C HIS A 52 -2.97 -1.83 -1.29
N ALA A 53 -4.29 -1.70 -1.45
CA ALA A 53 -4.97 -0.43 -1.58
C ALA A 53 -4.79 0.45 -0.33
N MET A 54 -5.06 -0.10 0.86
CA MET A 54 -4.90 0.61 2.13
C MET A 54 -3.43 0.94 2.42
N GLN A 55 -2.51 -0.01 2.19
CA GLN A 55 -1.08 0.21 2.37
C GLN A 55 -0.57 1.32 1.44
N SER A 56 -1.02 1.37 0.18
CA SER A 56 -0.68 2.44 -0.76
C SER A 56 -1.10 3.81 -0.23
N ILE A 57 -2.32 3.94 0.29
CA ILE A 57 -2.81 5.19 0.91
C ILE A 57 -1.89 5.61 2.05
N VAL A 58 -1.67 4.71 3.03
CA VAL A 58 -0.91 5.03 4.24
C VAL A 58 0.53 5.42 3.90
N VAL A 59 1.21 4.64 3.05
CA VAL A 59 2.61 4.89 2.68
C VAL A 59 2.76 6.22 1.93
N PHE A 60 1.98 6.45 0.88
CA PHE A 60 2.20 7.61 0.03
C PHE A 60 1.66 8.92 0.61
N VAL A 61 0.59 8.88 1.42
CA VAL A 61 0.18 10.07 2.20
C VAL A 61 1.26 10.41 3.23
N SER A 62 1.84 9.41 3.90
CA SER A 62 2.92 9.64 4.87
C SER A 62 4.17 10.22 4.22
N LEU A 63 4.58 9.70 3.05
CA LEU A 63 5.69 10.25 2.27
C LEU A 63 5.41 11.67 1.79
N TRP A 64 4.19 11.96 1.36
CA TRP A 64 3.80 13.30 0.92
C TRP A 64 3.87 14.31 2.08
N ILE A 65 3.35 13.96 3.25
CA ILE A 65 3.44 14.80 4.46
C ILE A 65 4.90 15.00 4.87
N ALA A 66 5.71 13.94 4.88
CA ALA A 66 7.14 14.05 5.22
C ALA A 66 7.89 14.99 4.26
N GLY A 67 7.64 14.86 2.95
CA GLY A 67 8.22 15.76 1.95
C GLY A 67 7.77 17.20 2.13
N PHE A 68 6.48 17.43 2.41
CA PHE A 68 5.92 18.75 2.69
C PHE A 68 6.60 19.40 3.91
N VAL A 69 6.73 18.67 5.02
CA VAL A 69 7.39 19.17 6.24
C VAL A 69 8.87 19.48 6.02
N LEU A 70 9.59 18.62 5.30
CA LEU A 70 11.01 18.83 4.98
C LEU A 70 11.25 20.08 4.11
N GLY A 71 10.27 20.46 3.29
CA GLY A 71 10.32 21.69 2.49
C GLY A 71 10.44 22.96 3.31
N PHE A 72 10.02 22.95 4.58
CA PHE A 72 10.14 24.08 5.50
C PHE A 72 11.48 24.14 6.24
N VAL A 73 12.35 23.13 6.09
CA VAL A 73 13.64 23.08 6.79
C VAL A 73 14.72 23.78 5.93
N PRO A 74 15.19 24.98 6.31
CA PRO A 74 16.19 25.70 5.53
C PRO A 74 17.54 24.96 5.55
N PHE A 75 18.34 25.15 4.50
CA PHE A 75 19.70 24.61 4.30
C PHE A 75 19.85 23.09 4.21
N VAL A 76 19.15 22.29 5.02
CA VAL A 76 19.26 20.81 5.04
C VAL A 76 18.04 20.10 4.47
N GLY A 77 16.89 20.78 4.34
CA GLY A 77 15.64 20.18 3.86
C GLY A 77 15.75 19.62 2.44
N TRP A 78 16.53 20.26 1.55
CA TRP A 78 16.71 19.77 0.17
C TRP A 78 17.49 18.45 0.12
N LEU A 79 18.53 18.28 0.95
CA LEU A 79 19.33 17.06 1.01
C LEU A 79 18.52 15.91 1.60
N LEU A 80 17.78 16.18 2.68
CA LEU A 80 16.89 15.20 3.31
C LEU A 80 15.74 14.82 2.38
N SER A 81 15.17 15.78 1.66
CA SER A 81 14.11 15.53 0.67
C SER A 81 14.61 14.63 -0.45
N MET A 82 15.82 14.86 -0.97
CA MET A 82 16.42 14.01 -2.00
C MET A 82 16.61 12.57 -1.51
N LEU A 83 17.05 12.38 -0.27
CA LEU A 83 17.17 11.05 0.34
C LEU A 83 15.81 10.37 0.52
N VAL A 84 14.81 11.09 1.03
CA VAL A 84 13.45 10.57 1.22
C VAL A 84 12.80 10.22 -0.12
N SER A 85 12.96 11.05 -1.16
CA SER A 85 12.46 10.74 -2.51
C SER A 85 13.12 9.50 -3.09
N PHE A 86 14.44 9.35 -2.91
CA PHE A 86 15.15 8.16 -3.40
C PHE A 86 14.70 6.88 -2.67
N LEU A 87 14.63 6.91 -1.34
CA LEU A 87 14.13 5.78 -0.55
C LEU A 87 12.66 5.47 -0.86
N GLY A 88 11.83 6.50 -1.05
CA GLY A 88 10.44 6.38 -1.44
C GLY A 88 10.28 5.76 -2.83
N PHE A 89 11.14 6.11 -3.78
CA PHE A 89 11.16 5.51 -5.11
C PHE A 89 11.55 4.03 -5.06
N VAL A 90 12.60 3.67 -4.32
CA VAL A 90 12.98 2.26 -4.12
C VAL A 90 11.84 1.48 -3.46
N LEU A 91 11.23 2.03 -2.42
CA LEU A 91 10.08 1.43 -1.74
C LEU A 91 8.90 1.21 -2.70
N TRP A 92 8.61 2.19 -3.56
CA TRP A 92 7.53 2.10 -4.55
C TRP A 92 7.72 0.92 -5.51
N ILE A 93 8.93 0.74 -6.05
CA ILE A 93 9.26 -0.40 -6.92
C ILE A 93 9.13 -1.72 -6.16
N VAL A 94 9.65 -1.78 -4.94
CA VAL A 94 9.61 -3.00 -4.09
C VAL A 94 8.16 -3.40 -3.79
N LEU A 95 7.29 -2.45 -3.46
CA LEU A 95 5.87 -2.71 -3.19
C LEU A 95 5.14 -3.25 -4.42
N MET A 96 5.37 -2.67 -5.60
CA MET A 96 4.81 -3.17 -6.86
C MET A 96 5.30 -4.58 -7.19
N ALA A 97 6.61 -4.83 -7.07
CA ALA A 97 7.18 -6.14 -7.34
C ALA A 97 6.60 -7.21 -6.41
N LYS A 98 6.43 -6.90 -5.13
CA LYS A 98 5.91 -7.82 -4.14
C LYS A 98 4.42 -8.11 -4.33
N ALA A 99 3.64 -7.09 -4.64
CA ALA A 99 2.24 -7.29 -5.02
C ALA A 99 2.11 -8.17 -6.27
N TYR A 100 2.99 -7.99 -7.26
CA TYR A 100 3.01 -8.83 -8.46
C TYR A 100 3.29 -10.32 -8.15
N HIS A 101 4.10 -10.58 -7.12
CA HIS A 101 4.45 -11.92 -6.64
C HIS A 101 3.48 -12.49 -5.58
N HIS A 102 2.31 -11.88 -5.36
CA HIS A 102 1.35 -12.27 -4.31
C HIS A 102 1.92 -12.21 -2.88
N GLU A 103 2.92 -11.35 -2.66
CA GLU A 103 3.54 -11.14 -1.36
C GLU A 103 3.06 -9.86 -0.70
N ARG A 104 2.73 -9.93 0.59
CA ARG A 104 2.50 -8.75 1.43
C ARG A 104 3.76 -8.43 2.20
N ILE A 105 4.43 -7.34 1.83
CA ILE A 105 5.45 -6.76 2.72
C ILE A 105 4.74 -6.11 3.89
N ARG A 106 5.08 -6.56 5.10
CA ARG A 106 4.70 -5.84 6.32
C ARG A 106 5.69 -4.69 6.57
N ILE A 107 5.28 -3.47 6.23
CA ILE A 107 5.97 -2.26 6.69
C ILE A 107 5.40 -1.97 8.08
N PRO A 108 6.15 -2.12 9.18
CA PRO A 108 5.59 -2.22 10.54
C PRO A 108 4.46 -1.22 10.83
N ILE A 109 4.71 0.07 10.65
CA ILE A 109 3.71 1.11 10.93
C ILE A 109 2.59 1.13 9.89
N ALA A 110 2.91 1.05 8.59
CA ALA A 110 1.90 1.19 7.54
C ALA A 110 1.01 -0.05 7.40
N SER A 111 1.55 -1.23 7.67
CA SER A 111 0.84 -2.50 7.60
C SER A 111 -0.05 -2.71 8.81
N ASP A 112 0.38 -2.34 10.02
CA ASP A 112 -0.47 -2.41 11.20
C ASP A 112 -1.70 -1.47 11.06
N ILE A 113 -1.50 -0.27 10.49
CA ILE A 113 -2.60 0.65 10.17
C ILE A 113 -3.49 0.06 9.07
N ALA A 114 -2.91 -0.50 8.01
CA ALA A 114 -3.69 -1.10 6.92
C ALA A 114 -4.53 -2.30 7.41
N ASP A 115 -3.97 -3.15 8.26
CA ASP A 115 -4.67 -4.29 8.86
C ASP A 115 -5.83 -3.80 9.75
N THR A 116 -5.59 -2.79 10.60
CA THR A 116 -6.64 -2.18 11.44
C THR A 116 -7.78 -1.59 10.60
N LEU A 117 -7.43 -0.88 9.52
CA LEU A 117 -8.42 -0.33 8.59
C LEU A 117 -9.23 -1.47 7.95
N LEU A 118 -8.56 -2.50 7.45
CA LEU A 118 -9.18 -3.66 6.83
C LEU A 118 -10.19 -4.36 7.75
N GLU A 119 -9.82 -4.56 9.02
CA GLU A 119 -10.71 -5.13 10.04
C GLU A 119 -11.92 -4.23 10.30
N SER A 120 -11.73 -2.92 10.41
CA SER A 120 -12.83 -1.98 10.65
C SER A 120 -13.88 -1.95 9.53
N PHE A 121 -13.45 -2.15 8.27
CA PHE A 121 -14.35 -2.24 7.12
C PHE A 121 -15.15 -3.56 7.10
N ASN A 122 -14.55 -4.66 7.53
CA ASN A 122 -15.22 -5.97 7.57
C ASN A 122 -16.11 -6.14 8.82
N GLY A 123 -15.81 -5.44 9.93
CA GLY A 123 -16.60 -5.51 11.16
C GLY A 123 -17.94 -4.76 11.10
N LYS A 124 -18.07 -3.74 10.23
CA LYS A 124 -19.28 -2.92 10.08
C LYS A 124 -20.37 -3.54 9.20
N THR A 125 -20.13 -4.66 8.52
CA THR A 125 -21.13 -5.31 7.65
C THR A 125 -22.06 -6.29 8.39
N ASN A 126 -21.97 -6.38 9.73
CA ASN A 126 -22.78 -7.27 10.57
C ASN A 126 -23.77 -6.53 11.52
N THR A 127 -24.19 -5.31 11.19
CA THR A 127 -25.29 -4.59 11.88
C THR A 127 -26.20 -3.91 10.88
#